data_AF-A0A836RUR6-F1
#
_entry.id   AF-A0A836RUR6-F1
#
_cell.length_a   1.000
_cell.length_b   1.000
_cell.length_c   1.000
_cell.angle_alpha   90.00
_cell.angle_beta   90.00
_cell.angle_gamma   90.00
#
_symmetry.space_group_name_H-M   'P 1'
#
loop_
_entity.id
_entity.type
_entity.pdbx_description
1 polymer ?
#
loop_
_entity_poly.entity_id
_entity_poly.type
_entity_poly.pdbx_seq_one_letter_code
_entity_poly.pdbx_strand_id
1 'polypeptide(L)'
;KKLYFDNILSLDNKQSCNTCHVLDGKKAGVDNLPKSPGVAGIDGDRNSPTVLNAGFQFVQFWDGRAKDLKEQAKGPILNSVEMAMPDSNVVVKKLKAVNDYKEMFAKAFPDSKDPITYDNMAEAIAAFERTLITRDRFDDFLKGDLKALSNDEAEGLDLFMKKACITCHTGELLGGNMYQKTGLIKPYSDTKDTGRHMVTGNEADKFMFKVPTLRNVALTAPYFHDGAVSSLRESIKIMADIQLGQQLTNLEALKIEKFLHALTDKKLAEANKKQ
;
A
#
# COMPACT_ATOMS: atom_id res chain seq x y z
N LYS A 1 2.24 14.64 -9.83
CA LYS A 1 3.54 13.96 -10.05
C LYS A 1 4.69 14.69 -9.37
N LYS A 2 5.01 15.96 -9.72
CA LYS A 2 6.18 16.66 -9.15
C LYS A 2 6.25 16.58 -7.61
N LEU A 3 5.18 16.96 -6.91
CA LEU A 3 5.09 16.92 -5.44
C LEU A 3 5.43 15.55 -4.83
N TYR A 4 5.09 14.44 -5.51
CA TYR A 4 5.36 13.09 -5.01
C TYR A 4 6.86 12.77 -4.91
N PHE A 5 7.66 13.35 -5.81
CA PHE A 5 9.11 13.14 -5.88
C PHE A 5 9.90 14.31 -5.29
N ASP A 6 9.23 15.39 -4.88
CA ASP A 6 9.88 16.60 -4.42
C ASP A 6 10.07 16.56 -2.90
N ASN A 7 11.32 16.71 -2.46
CA ASN A 7 11.65 16.70 -1.04
C ASN A 7 11.19 17.97 -0.31
N ILE A 8 10.71 19.01 -1.02
CA ILE A 8 10.24 20.26 -0.41
C ILE A 8 9.18 20.05 0.68
N LEU A 9 8.47 18.93 0.64
CA LEU A 9 7.42 18.59 1.59
C LEU A 9 7.94 18.02 2.92
N SER A 10 9.23 17.70 3.06
CA SER A 10 9.83 17.33 4.35
C SER A 10 10.49 18.52 5.05
N LEU A 11 10.58 18.43 6.38
CA LEU A 11 11.17 19.48 7.23
C LEU A 11 12.58 19.87 6.77
N ASP A 12 13.41 18.88 6.45
CA ASP A 12 14.83 19.02 6.12
C ASP A 12 15.14 19.02 4.61
N ASN A 13 14.10 18.92 3.77
CA ASN A 13 14.21 18.76 2.31
C ASN A 13 14.99 17.51 1.84
N LYS A 14 14.98 16.41 2.60
CA LYS A 14 15.64 15.14 2.21
C LYS A 14 14.69 13.98 1.93
N GLN A 15 13.40 14.11 2.24
CA GLN A 15 12.42 13.03 2.07
C GLN A 15 11.24 13.47 1.21
N SER A 16 10.74 12.55 0.38
CA SER A 16 9.51 12.70 -0.40
C SER A 16 8.65 11.45 -0.26
N CYS A 17 7.45 11.44 -0.85
CA CYS A 17 6.61 10.23 -0.93
C CYS A 17 7.41 9.06 -1.53
N ASN A 18 8.23 9.35 -2.54
CA ASN A 18 9.06 8.36 -3.23
C ASN A 18 10.19 7.77 -2.36
N THR A 19 10.49 8.33 -1.20
CA THR A 19 11.48 7.74 -0.28
C THR A 19 10.98 6.42 0.31
N CYS A 20 9.71 6.38 0.74
CA CYS A 20 9.09 5.18 1.34
C CYS A 20 8.25 4.39 0.33
N HIS A 21 7.73 5.08 -0.70
CA HIS A 21 6.90 4.48 -1.75
C HIS A 21 7.60 4.57 -3.12
N VAL A 22 8.62 3.74 -3.31
CA VAL A 22 9.59 3.91 -4.40
C VAL A 22 9.00 3.53 -5.76
N LEU A 23 9.02 4.48 -6.71
CA LEU A 23 8.62 4.33 -8.12
C LEU A 23 9.83 4.51 -9.04
N ASP A 24 10.74 3.55 -9.03
CA ASP A 24 11.98 3.53 -9.84
C ASP A 24 11.90 2.64 -11.10
N GLY A 25 10.73 2.06 -11.36
CA GLY A 25 10.50 1.09 -12.44
C GLY A 25 10.89 -0.35 -12.10
N LYS A 26 11.34 -0.62 -10.87
CA LYS A 26 11.69 -1.97 -10.38
C LYS A 26 10.96 -2.33 -9.09
N LYS A 27 10.88 -1.39 -8.15
CA LYS A 27 10.13 -1.53 -6.90
C LYS A 27 8.63 -1.33 -7.13
N ALA A 28 7.85 -2.01 -6.31
CA ALA A 28 6.40 -2.00 -6.39
C ALA A 28 5.79 -0.89 -5.51
N GLY A 29 6.31 0.34 -5.54
CA GLY A 29 5.75 1.44 -4.77
C GLY A 29 5.94 1.31 -3.25
N VAL A 30 7.02 0.64 -2.83
CA VAL A 30 7.42 0.43 -1.42
C VAL A 30 8.94 0.55 -1.29
N ASP A 31 9.46 0.66 -0.08
CA ASP A 31 10.89 0.71 0.22
C ASP A 31 11.52 -0.67 0.51
N ASN A 32 10.68 -1.69 0.75
CA ASN A 32 11.07 -3.04 1.17
C ASN A 32 11.76 -3.12 2.54
N LEU A 33 11.40 -2.23 3.47
CA LEU A 33 11.85 -2.27 4.86
C LEU A 33 10.73 -2.77 5.78
N PRO A 34 11.05 -3.36 6.95
CA PRO A 34 10.03 -3.70 7.95
C PRO A 34 9.18 -2.49 8.33
N LYS A 35 9.84 -1.36 8.60
CA LYS A 35 9.24 -0.06 8.87
C LYS A 35 10.09 1.01 8.19
N SER A 36 9.45 2.09 7.75
CA SER A 36 10.14 3.13 7.01
C SER A 36 10.76 4.17 7.95
N PRO A 37 12.02 4.58 7.74
CA PRO A 37 12.62 5.67 8.49
C PRO A 37 12.09 7.03 8.03
N GLY A 38 11.78 7.90 9.00
CA GLY A 38 11.45 9.31 8.75
C GLY A 38 12.66 10.23 8.68
N VAL A 39 12.39 11.55 8.61
CA VAL A 39 13.40 12.63 8.59
C VAL A 39 14.38 12.54 9.76
N ALA A 40 13.92 12.13 10.94
CA ALA A 40 14.76 12.01 12.14
C ALA A 40 15.59 10.70 12.18
N GLY A 41 15.49 9.83 11.17
CA GLY A 41 16.05 8.49 11.18
C GLY A 41 15.36 7.54 12.16
N ILE A 42 14.20 7.94 12.69
CA ILE A 42 13.34 7.13 13.54
C ILE A 42 12.39 6.35 12.63
N ASP A 43 12.32 5.04 12.84
CA ASP A 43 11.37 4.19 12.12
C ASP A 43 9.93 4.52 12.54
N GLY A 44 9.02 4.54 11.57
CA GLY A 44 7.59 4.58 11.85
C GLY A 44 7.09 3.32 12.56
N ASP A 45 5.79 3.25 12.83
CA ASP A 45 5.21 2.14 13.60
C ASP A 45 4.75 0.96 12.75
N ARG A 46 4.62 1.13 11.42
CA ARG A 46 4.08 0.13 10.50
C ARG A 46 4.92 0.01 9.22
N ASN A 47 4.78 -1.13 8.54
CA ASN A 47 5.25 -1.33 7.18
C ASN A 47 4.51 -0.42 6.20
N SER A 48 5.24 0.18 5.26
CA SER A 48 4.68 1.06 4.23
C SER A 48 4.02 0.24 3.11
N PRO A 49 2.68 0.28 2.97
CA PRO A 49 2.00 -0.44 1.90
C PRO A 49 2.30 0.18 0.53
N THR A 50 2.05 -0.57 -0.54
CA THR A 50 2.23 -0.04 -1.90
C THR A 50 1.25 1.09 -2.23
N VAL A 51 1.75 2.12 -2.92
CA VAL A 51 0.91 3.16 -3.57
C VAL A 51 0.24 2.68 -4.85
N LEU A 52 0.70 1.56 -5.42
CA LEU A 52 0.17 1.02 -6.68
C LEU A 52 -1.26 0.50 -6.46
N ASN A 53 -2.19 0.98 -7.28
CA ASN A 53 -3.63 0.75 -7.17
C ASN A 53 -4.28 1.26 -5.87
N ALA A 54 -3.59 2.06 -5.05
CA ALA A 54 -4.13 2.56 -3.78
C ALA A 54 -5.39 3.42 -3.97
N GLY A 55 -5.54 4.06 -5.14
CA GLY A 55 -6.72 4.85 -5.49
C GLY A 55 -8.02 4.08 -5.63
N PHE A 56 -7.99 2.75 -5.68
CA PHE A 56 -9.18 1.90 -5.74
C PHE A 56 -9.59 1.32 -4.38
N GLN A 57 -8.82 1.58 -3.32
CA GLN A 57 -9.15 1.08 -1.98
C GLN A 57 -10.24 1.95 -1.34
N PHE A 58 -11.17 1.33 -0.59
CA PHE A 58 -12.31 2.05 0.02
C PHE A 58 -11.90 3.06 1.11
N VAL A 59 -10.71 2.86 1.69
CA VAL A 59 -10.05 3.69 2.71
C VAL A 59 -8.53 3.47 2.63
N GLN A 60 -7.77 4.38 3.22
CA GLN A 60 -6.31 4.38 3.21
C GLN A 60 -5.72 4.10 4.60
N PHE A 61 -4.44 3.70 4.62
CA PHE A 61 -3.72 3.14 5.78
C PHE A 61 -4.22 1.78 6.24
N TRP A 62 -3.40 1.08 7.04
CA TRP A 62 -3.73 -0.22 7.63
C TRP A 62 -4.97 -0.22 8.53
N ASP A 63 -5.25 0.88 9.21
CA ASP A 63 -6.40 1.06 10.13
C ASP A 63 -7.62 1.73 9.45
N GLY A 64 -7.47 2.17 8.20
CA GLY A 64 -8.51 2.85 7.44
C GLY A 64 -8.89 4.22 7.99
N ARG A 65 -7.96 4.94 8.63
CA ARG A 65 -8.23 6.25 9.26
C ARG A 65 -8.46 7.40 8.27
N ALA A 66 -8.11 7.23 7.00
CA ALA A 66 -8.34 8.23 5.95
C ALA A 66 -9.29 7.66 4.91
N LYS A 67 -10.32 8.43 4.52
CA LYS A 67 -11.38 7.95 3.62
C LYS A 67 -10.93 7.82 2.17
N ASP A 68 -9.92 8.56 1.77
CA ASP A 68 -9.40 8.60 0.39
C ASP A 68 -7.93 9.05 0.36
N LEU A 69 -7.32 9.02 -0.84
CA LEU A 69 -5.94 9.44 -1.05
C LEU A 69 -5.68 10.91 -0.73
N LYS A 70 -6.68 11.80 -0.92
CA LYS A 70 -6.52 13.23 -0.63
C LYS A 70 -6.37 13.44 0.87
N GLU A 71 -7.18 12.76 1.68
CA GLU A 71 -7.05 12.79 3.12
C GLU A 71 -5.75 12.11 3.58
N GLN A 72 -5.39 10.98 2.98
CA GLN A 72 -4.16 10.25 3.28
C GLN A 72 -2.91 11.12 3.06
N ALA A 73 -2.81 11.82 1.92
CA ALA A 73 -1.63 12.58 1.52
C ALA A 73 -1.27 13.72 2.49
N LYS A 74 -2.21 14.15 3.33
CA LYS A 74 -1.97 15.15 4.39
C LYS A 74 -1.24 14.56 5.61
N GLY A 75 -1.48 13.29 5.93
CA GLY A 75 -0.94 12.64 7.12
C GLY A 75 0.60 12.63 7.18
N PRO A 76 1.29 12.02 6.19
CA PRO A 76 2.74 11.87 6.18
C PRO A 76 3.51 13.17 6.34
N ILE A 77 2.99 14.25 5.76
CA ILE A 77 3.64 15.55 5.72
C ILE A 77 3.80 16.11 7.14
N LEU A 78 2.79 15.95 7.99
CA LEU A 78 2.78 16.47 9.36
C LEU A 78 3.22 15.44 10.42
N ASN A 79 3.37 14.17 10.04
CA ASN A 79 3.78 13.13 10.96
C ASN A 79 5.27 13.30 11.34
N SER A 80 5.56 13.40 12.64
CA SER A 80 6.90 13.66 13.19
C SER A 80 7.91 12.53 12.93
N VAL A 81 7.44 11.30 12.70
CA VAL A 81 8.28 10.14 12.34
C VAL A 81 8.27 9.85 10.83
N GLU A 82 7.70 10.74 10.03
CA GLU A 82 7.76 10.70 8.56
C GLU A 82 8.40 12.00 8.06
N MET A 83 7.64 12.93 7.49
CA MET A 83 8.17 14.14 6.85
C MET A 83 8.28 15.35 7.80
N ALA A 84 7.67 15.26 8.98
CA ALA A 84 7.88 16.14 10.14
C ALA A 84 7.67 17.65 9.93
N MET A 85 6.84 18.06 8.96
CA MET A 85 6.47 19.47 8.84
C MET A 85 5.65 19.92 10.05
N PRO A 86 5.93 21.11 10.62
CA PRO A 86 5.30 21.54 11.88
C PRO A 86 3.80 21.78 11.73
N ASP A 87 3.37 22.35 10.60
CA ASP A 87 1.96 22.59 10.28
C ASP A 87 1.77 22.85 8.78
N SER A 88 0.50 22.88 8.35
CA SER A 88 0.09 23.09 6.96
C SER A 88 0.43 24.48 6.41
N ASN A 89 0.49 25.52 7.24
CA ASN A 89 0.85 26.87 6.81
C ASN A 89 2.31 26.95 6.40
N VAL A 90 3.21 26.27 7.13
CA VAL A 90 4.62 26.19 6.76
C VAL A 90 4.80 25.47 5.43
N VAL A 91 4.05 24.39 5.18
CA VAL A 91 4.05 23.69 3.88
C VAL A 91 3.61 24.62 2.74
N VAL A 92 2.48 25.30 2.90
CA VAL A 92 1.96 26.25 1.91
C VAL A 92 2.95 27.39 1.66
N LYS A 93 3.58 27.92 2.71
CA LYS A 93 4.61 28.96 2.60
C LYS A 93 5.83 28.48 1.79
N LYS A 94 6.31 27.25 2.00
CA LYS A 94 7.41 26.66 1.22
C LYS A 94 7.02 26.56 -0.27
N LEU A 95 5.83 26.05 -0.58
CA LEU A 95 5.36 25.94 -1.95
C LEU A 95 5.19 27.32 -2.62
N LYS A 96 4.61 28.31 -1.92
CA LYS A 96 4.46 29.69 -2.41
C LYS A 96 5.80 30.41 -2.61
N ALA A 97 6.89 29.96 -2.00
CA ALA A 97 8.22 30.54 -2.21
C ALA A 97 8.86 30.13 -3.55
N VAL A 98 8.34 29.09 -4.23
CA VAL A 98 8.91 28.56 -5.47
C VAL A 98 8.05 28.98 -6.67
N ASN A 99 8.65 29.72 -7.61
CA ASN A 99 7.93 30.26 -8.78
C ASN A 99 7.30 29.16 -9.65
N ASP A 100 8.02 28.06 -9.87
CA ASP A 100 7.50 26.92 -10.64
C ASP A 100 6.21 26.34 -10.02
N TYR A 101 6.10 26.27 -8.69
CA TYR A 101 4.86 25.86 -8.05
C TYR A 101 3.72 26.86 -8.25
N LYS A 102 3.98 28.17 -8.26
CA LYS A 102 2.93 29.18 -8.55
C LYS A 102 2.31 28.94 -9.92
N GLU A 103 3.13 28.73 -10.94
CA GLU A 103 2.68 28.47 -12.31
C GLU A 103 1.92 27.14 -12.41
N MET A 104 2.50 26.06 -11.86
CA MET A 104 1.88 24.73 -11.91
C MET A 104 0.53 24.67 -11.18
N PHE A 105 0.43 25.28 -9.99
CA PHE A 105 -0.82 25.29 -9.24
C PHE A 105 -1.89 26.18 -9.90
N ALA A 106 -1.51 27.34 -10.44
CA ALA A 106 -2.45 28.19 -11.20
C ALA A 106 -3.02 27.43 -12.41
N LYS A 107 -2.20 26.63 -13.10
CA LYS A 107 -2.65 25.79 -14.21
C LYS A 107 -3.51 24.59 -13.77
N ALA A 108 -3.17 23.96 -12.65
CA ALA A 108 -3.88 22.78 -12.14
C ALA A 108 -5.22 23.12 -11.48
N PHE A 109 -5.36 24.32 -10.92
CA PHE A 109 -6.54 24.78 -10.18
C PHE A 109 -6.98 26.18 -10.66
N PRO A 110 -7.39 26.32 -11.94
CA PRO A 110 -7.65 27.63 -12.56
C PRO A 110 -8.80 28.41 -11.91
N ASP A 111 -9.76 27.71 -11.30
CA ASP A 111 -10.93 28.32 -10.65
C ASP A 111 -10.68 28.69 -9.17
N SER A 112 -9.49 28.40 -8.63
CA SER A 112 -9.16 28.73 -7.25
C SER A 112 -8.61 30.15 -7.13
N LYS A 113 -9.20 30.96 -6.24
CA LYS A 113 -8.66 32.30 -5.92
C LYS A 113 -7.26 32.25 -5.30
N ASP A 114 -6.99 31.20 -4.52
CA ASP A 114 -5.65 30.88 -4.01
C ASP A 114 -5.32 29.44 -4.43
N PRO A 115 -4.59 29.22 -5.53
CA PRO A 115 -4.33 27.87 -6.03
C PRO A 115 -3.44 27.05 -5.11
N ILE A 116 -2.50 27.67 -4.37
CA ILE A 116 -1.57 26.96 -3.48
C ILE A 116 -2.18 26.89 -2.08
N THR A 117 -2.96 25.84 -1.85
CA THR A 117 -3.46 25.45 -0.54
C THR A 117 -2.97 24.05 -0.18
N TYR A 118 -3.02 23.73 1.11
CA TYR A 118 -2.70 22.38 1.59
C TYR A 118 -3.64 21.33 1.00
N ASP A 119 -4.91 21.68 0.78
CA ASP A 119 -5.90 20.82 0.14
C ASP A 119 -5.63 20.57 -1.33
N ASN A 120 -5.24 21.61 -2.09
CA ASN A 120 -4.90 21.46 -3.50
C ASN A 120 -3.59 20.70 -3.68
N MET A 121 -2.64 20.85 -2.76
CA MET A 121 -1.42 20.03 -2.74
C MET A 121 -1.76 18.55 -2.54
N ALA A 122 -2.60 18.24 -1.55
CA ALA A 122 -3.06 16.87 -1.32
C ALA A 122 -3.85 16.31 -2.51
N GLU A 123 -4.72 17.12 -3.14
CA GLU A 123 -5.45 16.72 -4.35
C GLU A 123 -4.50 16.44 -5.53
N ALA A 124 -3.45 17.25 -5.71
CA ALA A 124 -2.47 17.05 -6.78
C ALA A 124 -1.61 15.79 -6.59
N ILE A 125 -1.33 15.41 -5.34
CA ILE A 125 -0.68 14.13 -5.00
C ILE A 125 -1.65 12.97 -5.28
N ALA A 126 -2.86 13.03 -4.71
CA ALA A 126 -3.89 12.01 -4.91
C ALA A 126 -4.24 11.79 -6.39
N ALA A 127 -4.34 12.87 -7.18
CA ALA A 127 -4.58 12.78 -8.63
C ALA A 127 -3.46 12.04 -9.36
N PHE A 128 -2.21 12.18 -8.93
CA PHE A 128 -1.11 11.38 -9.48
C PHE A 128 -1.19 9.92 -9.03
N GLU A 129 -1.45 9.66 -7.76
CA GLU A 129 -1.58 8.30 -7.22
C GLU A 129 -2.72 7.52 -7.88
N ARG A 130 -3.83 8.17 -8.23
CA ARG A 130 -4.92 7.57 -9.03
C ARG A 130 -4.47 7.10 -10.42
N THR A 131 -3.34 7.60 -10.94
CA THR A 131 -2.76 7.12 -12.21
C THR A 131 -1.82 5.92 -12.04
N LEU A 132 -1.46 5.56 -10.81
CA LEU A 132 -0.54 4.46 -10.50
C LEU A 132 -1.26 3.10 -10.56
N ILE A 133 -1.86 2.83 -11.71
CA ILE A 133 -2.61 1.62 -12.00
C ILE A 133 -1.67 0.58 -12.62
N THR A 134 -1.65 -0.62 -12.07
CA THR A 134 -0.89 -1.75 -12.63
C THR A 134 -1.78 -2.70 -13.39
N ARG A 135 -1.18 -3.48 -14.30
CA ARG A 135 -1.87 -4.57 -15.01
C ARG A 135 -1.01 -5.82 -15.01
N ASP A 136 -1.57 -6.91 -14.53
CA ASP A 136 -0.87 -8.17 -14.32
C ASP A 136 -1.42 -9.28 -15.23
N ARG A 137 -0.91 -10.50 -15.07
CA ARG A 137 -1.33 -11.65 -15.89
C ARG A 137 -2.68 -12.22 -15.45
N PHE A 138 -3.09 -11.97 -14.20
CA PHE A 138 -4.40 -12.36 -13.72
C PHE A 138 -5.51 -11.51 -14.35
N ASP A 139 -5.25 -10.23 -14.64
CA ASP A 139 -6.17 -9.39 -15.41
C ASP A 139 -6.44 -9.94 -16.83
N ASP A 140 -5.41 -10.47 -17.50
CA ASP A 140 -5.57 -11.07 -18.83
C ASP A 140 -6.35 -12.39 -18.74
N PHE A 141 -6.07 -13.20 -17.71
CA PHE A 141 -6.82 -14.42 -17.40
C PHE A 141 -8.32 -14.14 -17.18
N LEU A 142 -8.64 -13.13 -16.38
CA LEU A 142 -10.03 -12.72 -16.12
C LEU A 142 -10.75 -12.19 -17.38
N LYS A 143 -10.01 -11.74 -18.39
CA LYS A 143 -10.55 -11.34 -19.71
C LYS A 143 -10.73 -12.51 -20.68
N GLY A 144 -10.45 -13.74 -20.24
CA GLY A 144 -10.67 -14.96 -21.02
C GLY A 144 -9.41 -15.55 -21.64
N ASP A 145 -8.22 -14.96 -21.46
CA ASP A 145 -6.98 -15.60 -21.88
C ASP A 145 -6.55 -16.66 -20.85
N LEU A 146 -7.08 -17.87 -21.00
CA LEU A 146 -6.77 -19.00 -20.10
C LEU A 146 -5.27 -19.38 -20.12
N LYS A 147 -4.51 -18.96 -21.13
CA LYS A 147 -3.06 -19.20 -21.23
C LYS A 147 -2.24 -18.12 -20.53
N ALA A 148 -2.87 -17.06 -20.04
CA ALA A 148 -2.20 -16.02 -19.27
C ALA A 148 -1.64 -16.55 -17.94
N LEU A 149 -2.23 -17.61 -17.37
CA LEU A 149 -1.67 -18.37 -16.24
C LEU A 149 -1.07 -19.69 -16.73
N SER A 150 0.06 -20.09 -16.14
CA SER A 150 0.57 -21.46 -16.26
C SER A 150 -0.31 -22.41 -15.46
N ASN A 151 -0.17 -23.72 -15.72
CA ASN A 151 -0.91 -24.75 -14.98
C ASN A 151 -0.67 -24.63 -13.47
N ASP A 152 0.57 -24.39 -13.04
CA ASP A 152 0.88 -24.26 -11.61
C ASP A 152 0.24 -23.01 -10.98
N GLU A 153 0.18 -21.90 -11.69
CA GLU A 153 -0.48 -20.67 -11.22
C GLU A 153 -2.01 -20.85 -11.19
N ALA A 154 -2.59 -21.56 -12.16
CA ALA A 154 -4.01 -21.88 -12.18
C ALA A 154 -4.39 -22.84 -11.03
N GLU A 155 -3.57 -23.85 -10.74
CA GLU A 155 -3.74 -24.70 -9.55
C GLU A 155 -3.57 -23.91 -8.24
N GLY A 156 -2.65 -22.93 -8.23
CA GLY A 156 -2.49 -21.99 -7.12
C GLY A 156 -3.73 -21.15 -6.86
N LEU A 157 -4.36 -20.63 -7.91
CA LEU A 157 -5.62 -19.91 -7.85
C LEU A 157 -6.75 -20.81 -7.32
N ASP A 158 -6.87 -22.04 -7.84
CA ASP A 158 -7.86 -23.01 -7.35
C ASP A 158 -7.68 -23.30 -5.85
N LEU A 159 -6.44 -23.51 -5.39
CA LEU A 159 -6.14 -23.67 -3.98
C LEU A 159 -6.48 -22.41 -3.16
N PHE A 160 -6.13 -21.22 -3.64
CA PHE A 160 -6.46 -19.95 -2.97
C PHE A 160 -7.97 -19.80 -2.76
N MET A 161 -8.78 -20.21 -3.74
CA MET A 161 -10.25 -20.22 -3.63
C MET A 161 -10.74 -21.32 -2.68
N LYS A 162 -10.28 -22.56 -2.83
CA LYS A 162 -10.71 -23.71 -2.00
C LYS A 162 -10.32 -23.58 -0.54
N LYS A 163 -9.21 -22.92 -0.24
CA LYS A 163 -8.78 -22.58 1.11
C LYS A 163 -9.51 -21.36 1.67
N ALA A 164 -10.48 -20.80 0.95
CA ALA A 164 -11.33 -19.69 1.37
C ALA A 164 -10.58 -18.35 1.60
N CYS A 165 -9.40 -18.17 1.00
CA CYS A 165 -8.69 -16.87 1.03
C CYS A 165 -9.53 -15.75 0.38
N ILE A 166 -10.35 -16.12 -0.60
CA ILE A 166 -11.35 -15.27 -1.25
C ILE A 166 -12.51 -14.85 -0.34
N THR A 167 -12.54 -15.20 0.93
CA THR A 167 -13.53 -14.64 1.87
C THR A 167 -13.21 -13.17 2.16
N CYS A 168 -11.92 -12.83 2.20
CA CYS A 168 -11.42 -11.49 2.53
C CYS A 168 -10.75 -10.84 1.32
N HIS A 169 -9.99 -11.61 0.54
CA HIS A 169 -9.23 -11.12 -0.62
C HIS A 169 -10.07 -11.25 -1.90
N THR A 170 -10.97 -10.29 -2.10
CA THR A 170 -11.97 -10.28 -3.18
C THR A 170 -11.88 -9.03 -4.06
N GLY A 171 -12.66 -9.05 -5.15
CA GLY A 171 -12.81 -7.91 -6.06
C GLY A 171 -11.56 -7.67 -6.88
N GLU A 172 -11.52 -6.50 -7.53
CA GLU A 172 -10.44 -6.16 -8.46
C GLU A 172 -9.08 -6.13 -7.78
N LEU A 173 -8.98 -5.74 -6.52
CA LEU A 173 -7.69 -5.66 -5.81
C LEU A 173 -7.31 -6.94 -5.05
N LEU A 174 -8.17 -7.96 -5.01
CA LEU A 174 -8.05 -9.10 -4.11
C LEU A 174 -7.80 -8.64 -2.66
N GLY A 175 -8.65 -7.74 -2.18
CA GLY A 175 -8.51 -7.06 -0.89
C GLY A 175 -8.82 -5.56 -1.00
N GLY A 176 -8.54 -4.79 0.05
CA GLY A 176 -8.70 -3.34 0.04
C GLY A 176 -10.16 -2.85 -0.01
N ASN A 177 -11.12 -3.68 0.41
CA ASN A 177 -12.56 -3.40 0.37
C ASN A 177 -13.30 -3.68 1.69
N MET A 178 -12.61 -4.18 2.73
CA MET A 178 -13.19 -4.42 4.05
C MET A 178 -12.14 -4.37 5.17
N TYR A 179 -12.63 -4.31 6.41
CA TYR A 179 -11.84 -4.58 7.60
C TYR A 179 -12.02 -6.03 8.04
N GLN A 180 -10.97 -6.64 8.55
CA GLN A 180 -10.99 -7.98 9.14
C GLN A 180 -10.09 -8.04 10.37
N LYS A 181 -10.45 -8.92 11.30
CA LYS A 181 -9.64 -9.16 12.49
C LYS A 181 -8.42 -9.98 12.08
N THR A 182 -7.23 -9.45 12.33
CA THR A 182 -5.99 -10.22 12.22
C THR A 182 -5.92 -11.17 13.41
N GLY A 183 -5.78 -12.44 13.13
CA GLY A 183 -5.90 -13.53 14.09
C GLY A 183 -7.34 -13.89 14.48
N LEU A 184 -8.21 -14.09 13.48
CA LEU A 184 -9.62 -14.45 13.72
C LEU A 184 -9.79 -15.77 14.49
N ILE A 185 -8.97 -16.77 14.17
CA ILE A 185 -9.00 -18.10 14.80
C ILE A 185 -7.88 -18.26 15.84
N LYS A 186 -6.68 -17.78 15.53
CA LYS A 186 -5.53 -17.78 16.45
C LYS A 186 -4.89 -16.40 16.47
N PRO A 187 -4.37 -15.91 17.62
CA PRO A 187 -3.79 -14.57 17.70
C PRO A 187 -2.56 -14.45 16.79
N TYR A 188 -2.40 -13.27 16.17
CA TYR A 188 -1.14 -12.89 15.56
C TYR A 188 -0.09 -12.53 16.62
N SER A 189 1.19 -12.64 16.27
CA SER A 189 2.30 -12.46 17.21
C SER A 189 2.40 -11.02 17.76
N ASP A 190 2.13 -10.01 16.93
CA ASP A 190 2.05 -8.64 17.39
C ASP A 190 0.69 -8.35 18.02
N THR A 191 0.72 -8.01 19.30
CA THR A 191 -0.44 -7.63 20.10
C THR A 191 -0.40 -6.17 20.55
N LYS A 192 0.65 -5.42 20.18
CA LYS A 192 0.81 -4.00 20.52
C LYS A 192 0.00 -3.11 19.59
N ASP A 193 0.05 -3.38 18.29
CA ASP A 193 -0.77 -2.66 17.31
C ASP A 193 -2.21 -3.17 17.36
N THR A 194 -3.10 -2.36 17.96
CA THR A 194 -4.52 -2.71 18.05
C THR A 194 -5.33 -2.33 16.80
N GLY A 195 -4.65 -1.85 15.74
CA GLY A 195 -5.24 -1.58 14.43
C GLY A 195 -6.27 -0.46 14.48
N ARG A 196 -7.46 -0.72 13.93
CA ARG A 196 -8.58 0.21 13.85
C ARG A 196 -9.05 0.71 15.22
N HIS A 197 -8.90 -0.07 16.28
CA HIS A 197 -9.22 0.36 17.64
C HIS A 197 -8.48 1.65 18.04
N MET A 198 -7.24 1.86 17.59
CA MET A 198 -6.49 3.10 17.87
C MET A 198 -7.15 4.35 17.26
N VAL A 199 -8.02 4.17 16.27
CA VAL A 199 -8.77 5.23 15.58
C VAL A 199 -10.15 5.42 16.20
N THR A 200 -10.83 4.33 16.56
CA THR A 200 -12.24 4.36 16.95
C THR A 200 -12.47 4.30 18.46
N GLY A 201 -11.52 3.77 19.24
CA GLY A 201 -11.68 3.49 20.67
C GLY A 201 -12.70 2.38 20.99
N ASN A 202 -13.25 1.70 19.99
CA ASN A 202 -14.22 0.63 20.19
C ASN A 202 -13.52 -0.73 20.34
N GLU A 203 -13.69 -1.41 21.47
CA GLU A 203 -13.08 -2.73 21.71
C GLU A 203 -13.44 -3.78 20.64
N ALA A 204 -14.59 -3.65 19.97
CA ALA A 204 -14.95 -4.53 18.85
C ALA A 204 -14.01 -4.38 17.64
N ASP A 205 -13.33 -3.24 17.49
CA ASP A 205 -12.37 -2.96 16.42
C ASP A 205 -10.93 -3.41 16.76
N LYS A 206 -10.72 -4.05 17.91
CA LYS A 206 -9.39 -4.45 18.36
C LYS A 206 -8.79 -5.52 17.45
N PHE A 207 -7.61 -5.23 16.93
CA PHE A 207 -6.90 -6.02 15.92
C PHE A 207 -7.64 -6.12 14.58
N MET A 208 -8.61 -5.24 14.32
CA MET A 208 -9.19 -5.09 12.99
C MET A 208 -8.26 -4.24 12.12
N PHE A 209 -7.94 -4.74 10.94
CA PHE A 209 -7.14 -4.05 9.93
C PHE A 209 -7.86 -4.06 8.60
N LYS A 210 -7.62 -3.05 7.76
CA LYS A 210 -8.02 -3.08 6.37
C LYS A 210 -7.30 -4.24 5.69
N VAL A 211 -8.06 -5.15 5.07
CA VAL A 211 -7.48 -6.25 4.28
C VAL A 211 -6.61 -5.63 3.17
N PRO A 212 -5.31 -5.94 3.07
CA PRO A 212 -4.45 -5.36 2.05
C PRO A 212 -4.78 -5.90 0.66
N THR A 213 -4.54 -5.09 -0.37
CA THR A 213 -4.50 -5.58 -1.76
C THR A 213 -3.40 -6.63 -1.92
N LEU A 214 -3.65 -7.67 -2.72
CA LEU A 214 -2.61 -8.66 -3.07
C LEU A 214 -1.95 -8.36 -4.42
N ARG A 215 -2.37 -7.30 -5.12
CA ARG A 215 -1.67 -6.85 -6.34
C ARG A 215 -0.24 -6.43 -5.99
N ASN A 216 0.72 -6.93 -6.77
CA ASN A 216 2.16 -6.77 -6.59
C ASN A 216 2.74 -7.36 -5.29
N VAL A 217 2.00 -8.20 -4.55
CA VAL A 217 2.43 -8.71 -3.23
C VAL A 217 3.79 -9.41 -3.27
N ALA A 218 4.12 -10.09 -4.38
CA ALA A 218 5.41 -10.76 -4.54
C ALA A 218 6.64 -9.83 -4.55
N LEU A 219 6.44 -8.51 -4.69
CA LEU A 219 7.50 -7.50 -4.69
C LEU A 219 7.44 -6.56 -3.49
N THR A 220 6.54 -6.80 -2.53
CA THR A 220 6.30 -5.89 -1.40
C THR A 220 6.66 -6.49 -0.05
N ALA A 221 7.58 -7.46 -0.02
CA ALA A 221 8.16 -7.93 1.23
C ALA A 221 8.86 -6.77 1.98
N PRO A 222 8.92 -6.81 3.32
CA PRO A 222 8.31 -7.82 4.20
C PRO A 222 6.79 -7.60 4.42
N TYR A 223 6.12 -8.59 5.00
CA TYR A 223 4.67 -8.72 5.06
C TYR A 223 4.08 -8.41 6.44
N PHE A 224 2.76 -8.20 6.45
CA PHE A 224 1.93 -7.76 7.58
C PHE A 224 2.16 -6.30 8.00
N HIS A 225 1.30 -5.79 8.90
CA HIS A 225 1.31 -4.37 9.28
C HIS A 225 2.60 -3.95 9.98
N ASP A 226 3.31 -4.89 10.60
CA ASP A 226 4.56 -4.69 11.32
C ASP A 226 5.82 -5.02 10.49
N GLY A 227 5.64 -5.59 9.29
CA GLY A 227 6.75 -5.99 8.42
C GLY A 227 7.61 -7.12 8.99
N ALA A 228 7.06 -7.97 9.87
CA ALA A 228 7.82 -8.97 10.61
C ALA A 228 8.20 -10.21 9.79
N VAL A 229 7.51 -10.49 8.68
CA VAL A 229 7.69 -11.73 7.90
C VAL A 229 8.27 -11.44 6.53
N SER A 230 9.45 -11.97 6.22
CA SER A 230 10.15 -11.69 4.96
C SER A 230 9.73 -12.59 3.79
N SER A 231 9.18 -13.78 4.08
CA SER A 231 8.85 -14.81 3.09
C SER A 231 7.38 -14.80 2.70
N LEU A 232 7.09 -14.73 1.40
CA LEU A 232 5.71 -14.77 0.90
C LEU A 232 5.06 -16.10 1.26
N ARG A 233 5.76 -17.21 1.02
CA ARG A 233 5.31 -18.56 1.39
C ARG A 233 4.99 -18.69 2.87
N GLU A 234 5.78 -18.08 3.74
CA GLU A 234 5.54 -18.10 5.18
C GLU A 234 4.32 -17.27 5.56
N SER A 235 4.17 -16.07 4.97
CA SER A 235 3.00 -15.23 5.20
C SER A 235 1.68 -15.93 4.79
N ILE A 236 1.69 -16.71 3.70
CA ILE A 236 0.55 -17.52 3.24
C ILE A 236 0.17 -18.57 4.30
N LYS A 237 1.16 -19.27 4.86
CA LYS A 237 0.92 -20.28 5.90
C LYS A 237 0.40 -19.66 7.18
N ILE A 238 0.98 -18.55 7.61
CA ILE A 238 0.54 -17.81 8.79
C ILE A 238 -0.91 -17.39 8.59
N MET A 239 -1.26 -16.79 7.45
CA MET A 239 -2.63 -16.37 7.16
C MET A 239 -3.61 -17.54 7.19
N ALA A 240 -3.26 -18.68 6.57
CA ALA A 240 -4.10 -19.87 6.64
C ALA A 240 -4.31 -20.36 8.09
N ASP A 241 -3.28 -20.30 8.93
CA ASP A 241 -3.39 -20.75 10.31
C ASP A 241 -4.19 -19.78 11.18
N ILE A 242 -3.84 -18.49 11.17
CA ILE A 242 -4.40 -17.51 12.09
C ILE A 242 -5.81 -17.06 11.69
N GLN A 243 -6.12 -17.04 10.39
CA GLN A 243 -7.44 -16.61 9.89
C GLN A 243 -8.41 -17.77 9.71
N LEU A 244 -7.92 -18.97 9.39
CA LEU A 244 -8.76 -20.09 8.96
C LEU A 244 -8.55 -21.37 9.80
N GLY A 245 -7.56 -21.39 10.70
CA GLY A 245 -7.21 -22.59 11.47
C GLY A 245 -6.65 -23.74 10.61
N GLN A 246 -6.16 -23.43 9.41
CA GLN A 246 -5.72 -24.42 8.43
C GLN A 246 -4.20 -24.48 8.36
N GLN A 247 -3.66 -25.70 8.42
CA GLN A 247 -2.24 -25.95 8.19
C GLN A 247 -2.01 -26.29 6.72
N LEU A 248 -1.34 -25.39 5.99
CA LEU A 248 -0.96 -25.64 4.61
C LEU A 248 0.33 -26.44 4.54
N THR A 249 0.35 -27.45 3.68
CA THR A 249 1.58 -28.12 3.29
C THR A 249 2.52 -27.16 2.56
N ASN A 250 3.82 -27.50 2.49
CA ASN A 250 4.79 -26.74 1.70
C ASN A 250 4.39 -26.63 0.23
N LEU A 251 3.81 -27.70 -0.33
CA LEU A 251 3.39 -27.74 -1.73
C LEU A 251 2.18 -26.85 -1.98
N GLU A 252 1.17 -26.88 -1.10
CA GLU A 252 0.01 -25.99 -1.22
C GLU A 252 0.42 -24.52 -1.11
N ALA A 253 1.25 -24.18 -0.12
CA ALA A 253 1.75 -22.81 0.04
C ALA A 253 2.58 -22.35 -1.18
N LEU A 254 3.41 -23.22 -1.75
CA LEU A 254 4.15 -22.94 -2.98
C LEU A 254 3.23 -22.69 -4.18
N LYS A 255 2.17 -23.49 -4.35
CA LYS A 255 1.22 -23.29 -5.46
C LYS A 255 0.48 -21.95 -5.32
N ILE A 256 0.00 -21.62 -4.13
CA ILE A 256 -0.62 -20.32 -3.86
C ILE A 256 0.38 -19.18 -4.12
N GLU A 257 1.62 -19.32 -3.67
CA GLU A 257 2.68 -18.34 -3.93
C GLU A 257 2.89 -18.11 -5.43
N LYS A 258 2.93 -19.17 -6.25
CA LYS A 258 3.01 -19.05 -7.72
C LYS A 258 1.86 -18.22 -8.28
N PHE A 259 0.63 -18.47 -7.84
CA PHE A 259 -0.51 -17.63 -8.21
C PHE A 259 -0.31 -16.16 -7.81
N LEU A 260 0.14 -15.88 -6.58
CA LEU A 260 0.39 -14.51 -6.13
C LEU A 260 1.50 -13.80 -6.94
N HIS A 261 2.48 -14.53 -7.48
CA HIS A 261 3.44 -13.95 -8.44
C HIS A 261 2.77 -13.47 -9.73
N ALA A 262 1.70 -14.12 -10.19
CA ALA A 262 0.95 -13.71 -11.37
C ALA A 262 0.17 -12.39 -11.17
N LEU A 263 0.04 -11.93 -9.92
CA LEU A 263 -0.54 -10.62 -9.54
C LEU A 263 0.47 -9.46 -9.60
N THR A 264 1.68 -9.71 -10.08
CA THR A 264 2.71 -8.67 -10.27
C THR A 264 2.50 -7.96 -11.60
N ASP A 265 2.56 -6.63 -11.61
CA ASP A 265 2.53 -5.82 -12.82
C ASP A 265 3.48 -6.37 -13.87
N LYS A 266 3.01 -6.50 -15.12
CA LYS A 266 3.81 -7.11 -16.19
C LYS A 266 5.13 -6.37 -16.42
N LYS A 267 5.15 -5.03 -16.32
CA LYS A 267 6.38 -4.26 -16.52
C LYS A 267 7.35 -4.45 -15.36
N LEU A 268 6.86 -4.49 -14.13
CA LEU A 268 7.69 -4.80 -12.96
C LEU A 268 8.24 -6.23 -13.02
N ALA A 269 7.42 -7.21 -13.40
CA ALA A 269 7.84 -8.59 -13.57
C ALA A 269 8.94 -8.72 -14.64
N GLU A 270 8.80 -8.03 -15.77
CA GLU A 270 9.84 -7.98 -16.81
C GLU A 270 11.12 -7.28 -16.35
N ALA A 271 11.01 -6.16 -15.62
CA ALA A 271 12.15 -5.43 -15.10
C ALA A 271 12.97 -6.24 -14.10
N ASN A 272 12.31 -7.09 -13.30
CA ASN A 272 12.95 -7.94 -12.29
C ASN A 272 13.45 -9.30 -12.83
N LYS A 273 13.09 -9.70 -14.07
CA LYS A 273 13.64 -10.91 -14.74
C LYS A 273 15.02 -10.70 -15.39
N LYS A 274 15.44 -9.45 -15.60
CA LYS A 274 16.69 -9.10 -16.32
C LYS A 274 17.92 -9.02 -15.40
N GLN A 275 17.89 -9.69 -14.25
CA GLN A 275 18.96 -9.80 -13.26
C GLN A 275 19.29 -11.27 -13.02
#